data_AF-A0A8X7CNH6-F1
#
_entry.id   AF-A0A8X7CNH6-F1
#
_cell.length_a   1.000
_cell.length_b   1.000
_cell.length_c   1.000
_cell.angle_alpha   90.00
_cell.angle_beta   90.00
_cell.angle_gamma   90.00
#
_symmetry.space_group_name_H-M   'P 1'
#
loop_
_entity.id
_entity.type
_entity.pdbx_description
1 polymer ?
#
loop_
_entity_poly.entity_id
_entity_poly.type
_entity_poly.pdbx_seq_one_letter_code
_entity_poly.pdbx_strand_id
1 'polypeptide(L)'
;MLPLIPLRASTVHKMQGITVDYAVIYLRRKLFAAGQAYVVLSLVKSLDGVLIEEQDCSKLTGKVPCNNEALQEMDSMRNYRPPSAS
;
A
#
# COMPACT_ATOMS: atom_id res chain seq x y z
N MET A 1 18.44 -26.68 1.34
CA MET A 1 17.76 -25.72 0.45
C MET A 1 17.78 -24.37 1.15
N LEU A 2 18.34 -23.34 0.54
CA LEU A 2 18.39 -21.99 1.12
C LEU A 2 17.13 -21.21 0.70
N PRO A 3 16.42 -20.50 1.59
CA PRO A 3 15.21 -19.77 1.25
C PRO A 3 15.54 -18.44 0.58
N LEU A 4 16.03 -18.48 -0.66
CA LEU A 4 16.39 -17.30 -1.46
C LEU A 4 15.35 -17.09 -2.57
N ILE A 5 14.81 -15.88 -2.67
CA ILE A 5 13.91 -15.44 -3.74
C ILE A 5 14.56 -14.27 -4.47
N PRO A 6 14.66 -14.30 -5.82
CA PRO A 6 15.20 -13.19 -6.58
C PRO A 6 14.23 -12.00 -6.57
N LEU A 7 14.67 -10.88 -5.97
CA LEU A 7 13.86 -9.67 -5.79
C LEU A 7 14.33 -8.53 -6.69
N ARG A 8 14.40 -8.77 -8.02
CA ARG A 8 14.75 -7.71 -8.99
C ARG A 8 13.54 -6.88 -9.41
N ALA A 9 12.39 -7.52 -9.57
CA ALA A 9 11.12 -6.87 -9.83
C ALA A 9 10.01 -7.75 -9.27
N SER A 10 9.06 -7.15 -8.54
CA SER A 10 7.94 -7.87 -7.94
C SER A 10 6.70 -7.00 -7.98
N THR A 11 5.53 -7.65 -7.94
CA THR A 11 4.24 -6.96 -7.90
C THR A 11 3.87 -6.59 -6.48
N VAL A 12 3.14 -5.48 -6.31
CA VAL A 12 2.65 -4.99 -5.01
C VAL A 12 2.02 -6.09 -4.16
N HIS A 13 1.22 -6.95 -4.78
CA HIS A 13 0.51 -8.02 -4.09
C HIS A 13 1.45 -9.05 -3.44
N LYS A 14 2.60 -9.34 -4.07
CA LYS A 14 3.63 -10.22 -3.51
C LYS A 14 4.47 -9.54 -2.43
N MET A 15 4.43 -8.22 -2.38
CA MET A 15 5.23 -7.38 -1.49
C MET A 15 4.41 -6.90 -0.28
N GLN A 16 3.17 -7.38 -0.12
CA GLN A 16 2.33 -6.94 0.99
C GLN A 16 2.90 -7.41 2.34
N GLY A 17 3.05 -6.47 3.27
CA GLY A 17 3.53 -6.77 4.63
C GLY A 17 5.06 -6.87 4.77
N ILE A 18 5.82 -6.47 3.74
CA ILE A 18 7.28 -6.36 3.85
C ILE A 18 7.69 -4.91 4.08
N THR A 19 8.92 -4.72 4.55
CA THR A 19 9.57 -3.42 4.62
C THR A 19 10.91 -3.48 3.90
N VAL A 20 11.19 -2.50 3.05
CA VAL A 20 12.43 -2.38 2.27
C VAL A 20 13.11 -1.04 2.55
N ASP A 21 14.44 -1.03 2.45
CA ASP A 21 15.22 0.21 2.62
C ASP A 21 15.19 1.06 1.34
N TYR A 22 15.17 0.41 0.17
CA TYR A 22 15.18 1.06 -1.13
C TYR A 22 14.17 0.41 -2.08
N ALA A 23 13.47 1.20 -2.88
CA ALA A 23 12.60 0.72 -3.95
C ALA A 23 12.54 1.67 -5.14
N VAL A 24 12.53 1.09 -6.33
CA VAL A 24 12.12 1.77 -7.57
C VAL A 24 10.68 1.40 -7.86
N ILE A 25 9.82 2.40 -8.00
CA ILE A 25 8.37 2.24 -8.08
C ILE A 25 7.87 2.75 -9.44
N TYR A 26 7.08 1.92 -10.11
CA TYR A 26 6.38 2.27 -11.35
C TYR A 26 4.87 2.38 -11.08
N LEU A 27 4.32 3.59 -11.09
CA LEU A 27 2.91 3.91 -10.85
C LEU A 27 2.15 4.16 -12.17
N ARG A 28 2.06 3.15 -13.05
CA ARG A 28 1.30 3.27 -14.32
C ARG A 28 -0.22 3.06 -14.16
N ARG A 29 -1.00 3.78 -14.97
CA ARG A 29 -2.48 3.83 -14.99
C ARG A 29 -3.23 2.48 -14.99
N LYS A 30 -2.68 1.45 -15.64
CA LYS A 30 -3.29 0.12 -15.79
C LYS A 30 -2.96 -0.86 -14.66
N LEU A 31 -2.03 -0.52 -13.77
CA LEU A 31 -1.43 -1.48 -12.84
C LEU A 31 -1.95 -1.37 -11.40
N PHE A 32 -2.72 -0.32 -11.07
CA PHE A 32 -3.09 -0.04 -9.68
C PHE A 32 -4.61 0.12 -9.48
N ALA A 33 -5.14 -0.66 -8.53
CA ALA A 33 -6.43 -0.41 -7.89
C ALA A 33 -6.30 0.73 -6.85
N ALA A 34 -7.43 1.30 -6.42
CA ALA A 34 -7.44 2.31 -5.36
C ALA A 34 -6.72 1.78 -4.09
N GLY A 35 -5.90 2.62 -3.48
CA GLY A 35 -5.11 2.26 -2.29
C GLY A 35 -3.81 1.49 -2.54
N GLN A 36 -3.60 0.86 -3.70
CA GLN A 36 -2.37 0.10 -3.96
C GLN A 36 -1.11 0.98 -4.05
N ALA A 37 -1.24 2.21 -4.53
CA ALA A 37 -0.13 3.17 -4.54
C ALA A 37 0.37 3.47 -3.11
N TYR A 38 -0.56 3.62 -2.16
CA TYR A 38 -0.23 3.77 -0.75
C TYR A 38 0.49 2.53 -0.21
N VAL A 39 -0.01 1.32 -0.52
CA VAL A 39 0.62 0.07 -0.07
C VAL A 39 2.08 0.02 -0.51
N VAL A 40 2.41 0.31 -1.77
CA VAL A 40 3.81 0.29 -2.24
C VAL A 40 4.67 1.34 -1.55
N LEU A 41 4.16 2.57 -1.44
CA LEU A 41 4.91 3.65 -0.80
C LEU A 41 5.17 3.36 0.69
N SER A 42 4.22 2.72 1.38
CA SER A 42 4.37 2.31 2.78
C SER A 42 5.38 1.17 3.01
N LEU A 43 5.85 0.50 1.95
CA LEU A 43 6.88 -0.54 2.09
C LEU A 43 8.25 0.07 2.38
N VAL A 44 8.50 1.33 1.99
CA VAL A 44 9.83 1.93 2.08
C VAL A 44 9.97 2.72 3.37
N LYS A 45 11.07 2.51 4.09
CA LYS A 45 11.29 3.12 5.42
C LYS A 45 11.47 4.63 5.41
N SER A 46 12.04 5.18 4.33
CA SER A 46 12.36 6.59 4.22
C SER A 46 12.05 7.12 2.81
N LEU A 47 11.83 8.43 2.72
CA LEU A 47 11.64 9.11 1.43
C LEU A 47 12.91 9.05 0.57
N ASP A 48 14.09 9.10 1.17
CA ASP A 48 15.37 8.96 0.48
C ASP A 48 15.56 7.57 -0.15
N GLY A 49 14.83 6.57 0.35
CA GLY A 49 14.83 5.21 -0.19
C GLY A 49 13.88 5.01 -1.37
N VAL A 50 13.06 6.01 -1.73
CA VAL A 50 12.06 5.90 -2.79
C VAL A 50 12.55 6.57 -4.07
N LEU A 51 12.50 5.83 -5.16
CA LEU A 51 12.54 6.39 -6.51
C LEU A 51 11.23 6.06 -7.24
N ILE A 52 10.49 7.07 -7.65
CA ILE A 52 9.31 6.89 -8.53
C ILE A 52 9.78 7.14 -9.95
N GLU A 53 9.92 6.08 -10.74
CA GLU A 53 10.42 6.19 -12.11
C GLU A 53 9.32 6.58 -13.10
N GLU A 54 8.09 6.19 -12.83
CA GLU A 54 6.93 6.53 -13.66
C GLU A 54 5.68 6.76 -12.82
N GLN A 55 4.89 7.77 -13.20
CA GLN A 55 3.68 8.14 -12.48
C GLN A 55 2.59 8.65 -13.43
N ASP A 56 1.41 8.05 -13.38
CA ASP A 56 0.20 8.61 -13.99
C ASP A 56 -0.74 9.16 -12.90
N CYS A 57 -0.73 10.47 -12.74
CA CYS A 57 -1.44 11.17 -11.65
C CYS A 57 -2.97 11.10 -11.77
N SER A 58 -3.51 10.78 -12.94
CA SER A 58 -4.95 10.89 -13.20
C SER A 58 -5.83 9.94 -12.38
N LYS A 59 -5.28 8.84 -11.85
CA LYS A 59 -5.96 7.95 -10.89
C LYS A 59 -5.52 8.15 -9.44
N LEU A 60 -4.42 8.87 -9.20
CA LEU A 60 -3.96 9.21 -7.85
C LEU A 60 -4.78 10.36 -7.25
N THR A 61 -5.34 11.23 -8.09
CA THR A 61 -6.13 12.40 -7.68
C THR A 61 -7.64 12.16 -7.76
N GLY A 62 -8.09 10.91 -7.65
CA GLY A 62 -9.51 10.58 -7.67
C GLY A 62 -10.27 11.29 -6.54
N LYS A 63 -11.48 11.80 -6.83
CA LYS A 63 -12.35 12.46 -5.83
C LYS A 63 -12.79 11.54 -4.69
N VAL A 64 -12.68 10.23 -4.87
CA VAL A 64 -13.03 9.22 -3.88
C VAL A 64 -11.73 8.56 -3.39
N PRO A 65 -11.23 8.95 -2.20
CA PRO A 65 -9.94 8.49 -1.69
C PRO A 65 -9.96 7.05 -1.15
N CYS A 66 -11.13 6.50 -0.82
CA CYS A 66 -11.29 5.17 -0.23
C CYS A 66 -12.64 4.54 -0.56
N ASN A 67 -12.74 3.22 -0.42
CA ASN A 67 -14.03 2.52 -0.42
C ASN A 67 -14.88 3.02 0.76
N ASN A 68 -16.13 3.43 0.50
CA ASN A 68 -17.06 3.90 1.52
C ASN A 68 -17.36 2.81 2.58
N GLU A 69 -17.41 1.54 2.19
CA GLU A 69 -17.61 0.43 3.12
C GLU A 69 -16.42 0.30 4.09
N ALA A 70 -15.20 0.45 3.58
CA ALA A 70 -13.99 0.40 4.40
C ALA A 70 -13.93 1.59 5.38
N LEU A 71 -14.39 2.78 4.96
CA LEU A 71 -14.50 3.95 5.84
C LEU A 71 -15.51 3.72 6.96
N GLN A 72 -16.71 3.22 6.64
CA GLN A 72 -17.73 2.90 7.64
C GLN A 72 -17.25 1.87 8.65
N GLU A 73 -16.54 0.84 8.19
CA GLU A 73 -16.00 -0.18 9.08
C GLU A 73 -14.89 0.38 9.99
N MET A 74 -14.00 1.23 9.48
CA MET A 74 -13.00 1.91 10.32
C MET A 74 -13.64 2.80 11.39
N ASP A 75 -14.73 3.51 11.06
CA ASP A 75 -15.49 4.29 12.04
C ASP A 75 -16.20 3.40 13.07
N SER A 76 -16.73 2.25 12.65
CA SER A 76 -17.29 1.23 13.55
C SER A 76 -16.23 0.73 14.55
N MET A 77 -15.06 0.34 14.05
CA MET A 77 -13.94 -0.13 14.87
C MET A 77 -13.44 0.95 15.84
N ARG A 78 -13.40 2.22 15.42
CA ARG A 78 -12.99 3.35 16.28
C ARG A 78 -13.93 3.53 17.47
N ASN A 79 -15.23 3.35 17.26
CA ASN A 79 -16.26 3.55 18.28
C ASN A 79 -16.56 2.28 19.08
N TYR A 80 -15.93 1.15 18.73
CA TYR A 80 -16.12 -0.12 19.43
C TYR A 80 -15.58 -0.04 20.86
N ARG A 81 -16.46 -0.28 21.83
CA ARG A 81 -16.07 -0.48 23.23
C ARG A 81 -16.12 -1.98 23.55
N PRO A 82 -15.00 -2.61 23.90
CA PRO A 82 -15.01 -4.03 24.25
C PRO A 82 -15.88 -4.26 25.49
N PRO A 83 -16.63 -5.37 25.56
CA PRO A 83 -17.35 -5.74 26.77
C PRO A 83 -16.35 -5.87 27.93
N SER A 84 -16.69 -5.33 29.09
CA SER A 84 -15.86 -5.45 30.30
C SER A 84 -15.66 -6.92 30.61
N ALA A 85 -14.39 -7.36 30.67
CA ALA A 85 -14.05 -8.72 31.05
C ALA A 85 -14.64 -9.03 32.43
N SER A 86 -15.53 -10.02 32.49
CA SER A 86 -16.12 -10.58 33.70
C SER A 86 -15.12 -11.42 34.49
#